data_AF-A0A0E3UJB8-F1
#
_entry.id   AF-A0A0E3UJB8-F1
#
_cell.length_a   1.000
_cell.length_b   1.000
_cell.length_c   1.000
_cell.angle_alpha   90.00
_cell.angle_beta   90.00
_cell.angle_gamma   90.00
#
_symmetry.space_group_name_H-M   'P 1'
#
loop_
_entity.id
_entity.type
_entity.pdbx_description
1 polymer ?
#
loop_
_entity_poly.entity_id
_entity_poly.type
_entity_poly.pdbx_seq_one_letter_code
_entity_poly.pdbx_strand_id
1 'polypeptide(L)'
;MQGAAKLAGLFLGAGVMRTDAGWALTYLAQPILVTKACAATDFYVMATALLAWHLMRRAGSLVWLPVAVAAALLAAVPVTLLVNALRIVTVAHAHRWVISRMPSSYDAFLHMATGAAVFLPALIGLNLLLEFHGRTSLPASRD
;
A
#
# COMPACT_ATOMS: atom_id res chain seq x y z
N MET A 1 10.01 -2.44 -1.11
CA MET A 1 10.19 -2.25 -2.57
C MET A 1 10.29 -3.57 -3.33
N GLN A 2 11.29 -4.44 -3.08
CA GLN A 2 11.42 -5.72 -3.80
C GLN A 2 10.15 -6.59 -3.71
N GLY A 3 9.57 -6.75 -2.52
CA GLY A 3 8.34 -7.53 -2.34
C GLY A 3 7.17 -7.01 -3.18
N ALA A 4 6.96 -5.69 -3.19
CA ALA A 4 5.91 -5.07 -3.99
C ALA A 4 6.17 -5.21 -5.50
N ALA A 5 7.43 -5.08 -5.95
CA ALA A 5 7.80 -5.29 -7.35
C ALA A 5 7.56 -6.74 -7.80
N LYS A 6 7.96 -7.72 -6.97
CA LYS A 6 7.69 -9.15 -7.22
C LYS A 6 6.20 -9.46 -7.28
N LEU A 7 5.43 -8.92 -6.33
CA LEU A 7 3.98 -9.14 -6.29
C LEU A 7 3.26 -8.47 -7.47
N ALA A 8 3.68 -7.28 -7.86
CA ALA A 8 3.16 -6.63 -9.07
C ALA A 8 3.55 -7.41 -10.34
N GLY A 9 4.77 -7.92 -10.42
CA GLY A 9 5.22 -8.80 -11.49
C GLY A 9 4.35 -10.05 -11.61
N LEU A 10 3.99 -10.67 -10.47
CA LEU A 10 3.06 -11.79 -10.42
C LEU A 10 1.68 -11.41 -10.98
N PHE A 11 1.10 -10.28 -10.56
CA PHE A 11 -0.21 -9.84 -11.05
C PHE A 11 -0.23 -9.50 -12.54
N LEU A 12 0.88 -8.98 -13.06
CA LEU A 12 1.01 -8.61 -14.47
C LEU A 12 1.48 -9.76 -15.37
N GLY A 13 1.92 -10.90 -14.80
CA GLY A 13 2.62 -11.94 -15.54
C GLY A 13 3.95 -11.45 -16.12
N ALA A 14 4.62 -10.51 -15.46
CA ALA A 14 5.83 -9.85 -15.93
C ALA A 14 7.09 -10.33 -15.20
N GLY A 15 8.19 -10.42 -15.94
CA GLY A 15 9.52 -10.60 -15.36
C GLY A 15 9.93 -9.41 -14.49
N VAL A 16 10.64 -9.70 -13.39
CA VAL A 16 11.16 -8.68 -12.47
C VAL A 16 12.67 -8.79 -12.43
N MET A 17 13.35 -7.74 -12.88
CA MET A 17 14.80 -7.68 -12.96
C MET A 17 15.37 -6.63 -12.00
N ARG A 18 16.54 -6.90 -11.43
CA ARG A 18 17.26 -5.90 -10.63
C ARG A 18 17.97 -4.92 -11.56
N THR A 19 17.93 -3.63 -11.22
CA THR A 19 18.65 -2.56 -11.92
C THR A 19 19.38 -1.67 -10.91
N ASP A 20 20.28 -0.81 -11.39
CA ASP A 20 21.01 0.12 -10.52
C ASP A 20 20.06 1.09 -9.80
N ALA A 21 18.99 1.51 -10.47
CA ALA A 21 17.98 2.42 -9.93
C ALA A 21 16.98 1.73 -8.99
N GLY A 22 16.88 0.40 -9.00
CA GLY A 22 15.83 -0.31 -8.27
C GLY A 22 15.47 -1.67 -8.87
N TRP A 23 14.20 -1.81 -9.22
CA TRP A 23 13.66 -3.02 -9.86
C TRP A 23 12.94 -2.61 -11.13
N ALA A 24 12.98 -3.43 -12.17
CA ALA A 24 12.30 -3.19 -13.43
C ALA A 24 11.28 -4.31 -13.69
N LEU A 25 10.07 -3.94 -14.10
CA LEU A 25 9.06 -4.87 -14.60
C LEU A 25 9.08 -4.86 -16.14
N THR A 26 9.34 -6.01 -16.74
CA THR A 26 9.39 -6.19 -18.20
C THR A 26 8.02 -6.56 -18.77
N TYR A 27 7.01 -5.72 -18.51
CA TYR A 27 5.63 -5.95 -18.94
C TYR A 27 5.31 -5.35 -20.32
N LEU A 28 5.98 -4.25 -20.67
CA LEU A 28 5.78 -3.50 -21.92
C LEU A 28 7.12 -3.32 -22.63
N ALA A 29 7.08 -2.77 -23.85
CA ALA A 29 8.28 -2.40 -24.61
C ALA A 29 9.19 -1.43 -23.83
N GLN A 30 8.62 -0.62 -22.94
CA GLN A 30 9.36 0.19 -21.99
C GLN A 30 9.26 -0.41 -20.58
N PRO A 31 10.39 -0.71 -19.91
CA PRO A 31 10.36 -1.28 -18.57
C PRO A 31 9.84 -0.27 -17.56
N ILE A 32 9.00 -0.74 -16.63
CA ILE A 32 8.51 0.09 -15.52
C ILE A 32 9.50 0.02 -14.38
N LEU A 33 10.10 1.17 -14.04
CA LEU A 33 11.08 1.27 -12.97
C LEU A 33 10.40 1.49 -11.61
N VAL A 34 10.62 0.55 -10.69
CA VAL A 34 10.25 0.63 -9.28
C VAL A 34 11.46 1.14 -8.51
N THR A 35 11.47 2.44 -8.25
CA THR A 35 12.55 3.14 -7.54
C THR A 35 12.18 3.41 -6.08
N LYS A 36 13.01 4.17 -5.36
CA LYS A 36 12.73 4.64 -3.99
C LYS A 36 11.43 5.46 -3.88
N ALA A 37 11.00 6.12 -4.96
CA ALA A 37 9.71 6.82 -4.99
C ALA A 37 8.51 5.86 -4.81
N CYS A 38 8.68 4.58 -5.12
CA CYS A 38 7.68 3.54 -4.92
C CYS A 38 7.81 2.83 -3.56
N ALA A 39 8.43 3.46 -2.56
CA ALA A 39 8.60 2.84 -1.24
C ALA A 39 7.29 2.69 -0.45
N ALA A 40 6.29 3.55 -0.71
CA ALA A 40 5.03 3.61 0.04
C ALA A 40 5.21 3.84 1.55
N THR A 41 6.28 4.54 1.95
CA THR A 41 6.62 4.80 3.35
C THR A 41 5.51 5.56 4.08
N ASP A 42 4.96 6.61 3.46
CA ASP A 42 3.90 7.41 4.10
C ASP A 42 2.64 6.58 4.33
N PHE A 43 2.25 5.77 3.34
CA PHE A 43 1.14 4.83 3.49
C PHE A 43 1.40 3.82 4.61
N TYR A 44 2.61 3.26 4.71
CA TYR A 44 2.97 2.33 5.78
C TYR A 44 2.81 2.97 7.17
N VAL A 45 3.27 4.21 7.34
CA VAL A 45 3.13 4.94 8.61
C VAL A 45 1.66 5.18 8.92
N MET A 46 0.86 5.63 7.94
CA MET A 46 -0.58 5.86 8.11
C MET A 46 -1.33 4.56 8.46
N ALA A 47 -1.05 3.47 7.75
CA ALA A 47 -1.66 2.16 8.02
C ALA A 47 -1.27 1.63 9.41
N THR A 48 -0.01 1.79 9.80
CA THR A 48 0.47 1.43 11.16
C THR A 48 -0.27 2.24 12.21
N ALA A 49 -0.35 3.56 12.06
CA ALA A 49 -1.04 4.42 13.02
C ALA A 49 -2.53 4.05 13.16
N LEU A 50 -3.20 3.77 12.03
CA LEU A 50 -4.59 3.35 12.00
C LEU A 50 -4.80 2.01 12.71
N LEU A 51 -3.95 1.01 12.43
CA LEU A 51 -4.01 -0.30 13.07
C LEU A 51 -3.74 -0.21 14.58
N ALA A 52 -2.71 0.54 14.97
CA ALA A 52 -2.37 0.76 16.38
C ALA A 52 -3.51 1.45 17.12
N TRP A 53 -4.13 2.47 16.52
CA TRP A 53 -5.31 3.14 17.07
C TRP A 53 -6.46 2.18 17.32
N HIS A 54 -6.81 1.34 16.35
CA HIS A 54 -7.89 0.35 16.50
C HIS A 54 -7.57 -0.72 17.55
N LEU A 55 -6.32 -1.20 17.62
CA LEU A 55 -5.88 -2.14 18.66
C LEU A 55 -5.95 -1.51 20.05
N MET A 56 -5.49 -0.26 20.19
CA MET A 56 -5.54 0.48 21.46
C MET A 56 -6.95 0.72 21.95
N ARG A 57 -7.87 1.08 21.04
CA ARG A 57 -9.29 1.24 21.37
C ARG A 57 -9.91 -0.05 21.90
N ARG A 58 -9.48 -1.21 21.42
CA ARG A 58 -9.96 -2.52 21.90
C ARG A 58 -9.35 -2.92 23.24
N ALA A 59 -8.06 -2.62 23.45
CA ALA A 59 -7.37 -2.98 24.68
C ALA A 59 -7.84 -2.15 25.89
N GLY A 60 -8.29 -0.90 25.68
CA GLY A 60 -8.82 -0.04 26.73
C GLY A 60 -7.80 0.42 27.79
N SER A 61 -6.51 0.13 27.58
CA SER A 61 -5.44 0.47 28.53
C SER A 61 -4.14 0.81 27.82
N LEU A 62 -3.46 1.87 28.31
CA LEU A 62 -2.17 2.34 27.79
C LEU A 62 -1.01 1.36 28.01
N VAL A 63 -1.15 0.42 28.94
CA VAL A 63 -0.13 -0.62 29.20
C VAL A 63 0.10 -1.49 27.96
N TRP A 64 -0.93 -1.65 27.12
CA TRP A 64 -0.86 -2.42 25.88
C TRP A 64 -0.26 -1.65 24.69
N LEU A 65 0.10 -0.37 24.85
CA LEU A 65 0.60 0.46 23.76
C LEU A 65 1.81 -0.13 23.03
N PRO A 66 2.87 -0.63 23.70
CA PRO A 66 4.02 -1.18 22.99
C PRO A 66 3.64 -2.41 22.16
N VAL A 67 2.77 -3.27 22.70
CA VAL A 67 2.29 -4.47 22.02
C VAL A 67 1.41 -4.12 20.82
N ALA A 68 0.49 -3.16 20.99
CA ALA A 68 -0.38 -2.69 19.92
C ALA A 68 0.42 -2.05 18.77
N VAL A 69 1.42 -1.23 19.08
CA VAL A 69 2.31 -0.62 18.08
C VAL A 69 3.14 -1.67 17.37
N ALA A 70 3.75 -2.62 18.10
CA ALA A 70 4.53 -3.70 17.51
C ALA A 70 3.67 -4.58 16.58
N ALA A 71 2.48 -4.97 17.03
CA ALA A 71 1.53 -5.73 16.24
C ALA A 71 1.08 -4.95 14.99
N ALA A 72 0.80 -3.66 15.13
CA ALA A 72 0.43 -2.79 14.02
C ALA A 72 1.55 -2.64 12.98
N LEU A 73 2.81 -2.47 13.42
CA LEU A 73 3.97 -2.42 12.53
C LEU A 73 4.07 -3.70 11.69
N LEU A 74 4.00 -4.86 12.35
CA LEU A 74 4.07 -6.16 11.66
C LEU A 74 2.89 -6.37 10.71
N ALA A 75 1.66 -6.03 11.15
CA ALA A 75 0.45 -6.18 10.34
C ALA A 75 0.39 -5.20 9.16
N ALA A 76 0.99 -4.02 9.28
CA ALA A 76 1.02 -3.02 8.20
C ALA A 76 1.93 -3.44 7.03
N VAL A 77 2.93 -4.30 7.26
CA VAL A 77 3.86 -4.76 6.21
C VAL A 77 3.12 -5.46 5.05
N PRO A 78 2.36 -6.55 5.26
CA PRO A 78 1.67 -7.22 4.16
C PRO A 78 0.63 -6.33 3.47
N VAL A 79 -0.09 -5.50 4.23
CA VAL A 79 -1.07 -4.54 3.67
C VAL A 79 -0.36 -3.53 2.76
N THR A 80 0.75 -2.96 3.21
CA THR A 80 1.54 -2.01 2.43
C THR A 80 2.11 -2.66 1.18
N LEU A 81 2.65 -3.87 1.29
CA LEU A 81 3.19 -4.59 0.13
C LEU A 81 2.10 -4.85 -0.92
N LEU A 82 0.91 -5.28 -0.48
CA LEU A 82 -0.22 -5.53 -1.37
C LEU A 82 -0.70 -4.24 -2.06
N VAL A 83 -1.00 -3.20 -1.28
CA VAL A 83 -1.53 -1.94 -1.83
C VAL A 83 -0.50 -1.26 -2.73
N ASN A 84 0.78 -1.30 -2.37
CA ASN A 84 1.83 -0.76 -3.23
C ASN A 84 2.04 -1.59 -4.50
N ALA A 85 1.85 -2.91 -4.46
CA ALA A 85 1.84 -3.73 -5.67
C ALA A 85 0.68 -3.35 -6.59
N LEU A 86 -0.52 -3.17 -6.04
CA LEU A 86 -1.68 -2.68 -6.80
C LEU A 86 -1.41 -1.32 -7.43
N ARG A 87 -0.75 -0.40 -6.72
CA ARG A 87 -0.32 0.89 -7.28
C ARG A 87 0.61 0.72 -8.48
N ILE A 88 1.61 -0.16 -8.39
CA ILE A 88 2.54 -0.44 -9.50
C ILE A 88 1.77 -1.01 -10.70
N VAL A 89 0.80 -1.91 -10.47
CA VAL A 89 -0.09 -2.45 -11.51
C VAL A 89 -0.91 -1.32 -12.16
N THR A 90 -1.51 -0.42 -11.37
CA THR A 90 -2.25 0.74 -11.88
C THR A 90 -1.37 1.63 -12.74
N VAL A 91 -0.14 1.93 -12.30
CA VAL A 91 0.83 2.70 -13.09
C VAL A 91 1.19 1.97 -14.38
N ALA A 92 1.36 0.65 -14.35
CA ALA A 92 1.64 -0.15 -15.54
C ALA A 92 0.55 -0.03 -16.60
N HIS A 93 -0.71 -0.12 -16.17
CA HIS A 93 -1.86 0.07 -17.05
C HIS A 93 -1.99 1.53 -17.51
N ALA A 94 -1.75 2.52 -16.64
CA ALA A 94 -1.74 3.93 -17.02
C ALA A 94 -0.66 4.22 -18.08
N HIS A 95 0.50 3.55 -17.99
CA HIS A 95 1.59 3.71 -18.94
C HIS A 95 1.22 3.30 -20.36
N ARG A 96 0.40 2.26 -20.49
CA ARG A 96 -0.10 1.76 -21.78
C ARG A 96 -0.98 2.78 -22.50
N TRP A 97 -1.77 3.57 -21.78
CA TRP A 97 -2.81 4.41 -22.37
C TRP A 97 -2.50 5.91 -22.35
N VAL A 98 -1.81 6.38 -21.32
CA VAL A 98 -1.71 7.80 -20.98
C VAL A 98 -0.26 8.28 -20.96
N ILE A 99 0.62 7.59 -20.24
CA ILE A 99 1.97 8.13 -19.95
C ILE A 99 2.85 8.19 -21.21
N SER A 100 2.67 7.25 -22.16
CA SER A 100 3.39 7.29 -23.44
C SER A 100 3.10 8.54 -24.29
N ARG A 101 2.04 9.29 -23.95
CA ARG A 101 1.63 10.52 -24.65
C ARG A 101 1.87 11.79 -23.83
N MET A 102 2.30 11.67 -22.56
CA MET A 102 2.52 12.82 -21.70
C MET A 102 3.99 13.26 -21.70
N PRO A 103 4.27 14.57 -21.64
CA PRO A 103 5.61 15.08 -21.38
C PRO A 103 6.10 14.64 -20.00
N SER A 104 7.41 14.37 -19.88
CA SER A 104 8.06 13.99 -18.61
C SER A 104 7.93 15.04 -17.50
N SER A 105 7.60 16.29 -17.83
CA SER A 105 7.28 17.34 -16.84
C SER A 105 6.10 16.97 -15.93
N TYR A 106 5.25 16.03 -16.34
CA TYR A 106 4.08 15.57 -15.57
C TYR A 106 4.36 14.33 -14.70
N ASP A 107 5.56 13.75 -14.73
CA ASP A 107 5.88 12.51 -14.01
C ASP A 107 5.59 12.60 -12.50
N ALA A 108 5.96 13.74 -11.88
CA ALA A 108 5.71 13.97 -10.46
C ALA A 108 4.20 14.03 -10.15
N PHE A 109 3.42 14.71 -10.99
CA PHE A 109 1.97 14.80 -10.85
C PHE A 109 1.33 13.42 -11.02
N LEU A 110 1.70 12.67 -12.05
CA LEU A 110 1.20 11.31 -12.29
C LEU A 110 1.55 10.37 -11.15
N HIS A 111 2.76 10.48 -10.60
CA HIS A 111 3.19 9.70 -9.45
C HIS A 111 2.32 9.99 -8.22
N MET A 112 2.04 11.27 -7.94
CA MET A 112 1.17 11.69 -6.83
C MET A 112 -0.28 11.26 -7.05
N ALA A 113 -0.83 11.50 -8.26
CA ALA A 113 -2.21 11.19 -8.60
C ALA A 113 -2.50 9.68 -8.52
N THR A 114 -1.62 8.86 -9.09
CA THR A 114 -1.73 7.39 -9.00
C THR A 114 -1.54 6.89 -7.57
N GLY A 115 -0.67 7.54 -6.79
CA GLY A 115 -0.54 7.29 -5.36
C GLY A 115 -1.85 7.56 -4.62
N ALA A 116 -2.42 8.75 -4.77
CA ALA A 116 -3.67 9.13 -4.12
C ALA A 116 -4.83 8.22 -4.53
N ALA A 117 -4.97 7.90 -5.82
CA ALA A 117 -6.03 7.06 -6.35
C ALA A 117 -6.02 5.62 -5.80
N VAL A 118 -4.88 5.13 -5.31
CA VAL A 118 -4.76 3.77 -4.76
C VAL A 118 -4.69 3.78 -3.24
N PHE A 119 -3.87 4.65 -2.66
CA PHE A 119 -3.64 4.69 -1.22
C PHE A 119 -4.83 5.23 -0.43
N LEU A 120 -5.52 6.26 -0.93
CA LEU A 120 -6.65 6.84 -0.19
C LEU A 120 -7.83 5.85 -0.09
N PRO A 121 -8.30 5.22 -1.18
CA PRO A 121 -9.34 4.20 -1.07
C PRO A 121 -8.90 2.99 -0.22
N ALA A 122 -7.63 2.59 -0.28
CA ALA A 122 -7.12 1.51 0.54
C ALA A 122 -7.15 1.85 2.04
N LEU A 123 -6.78 3.07 2.44
CA LEU A 123 -6.88 3.53 3.84
C LEU A 123 -8.33 3.58 4.31
N ILE A 124 -9.23 4.13 3.49
CA ILE A 124 -10.67 4.18 3.81
C ILE A 124 -11.21 2.76 3.98
N GLY A 125 -10.94 1.87 3.03
CA GLY A 125 -11.36 0.48 3.08
C GLY A 125 -10.81 -0.25 4.30
N LEU A 126 -9.53 -0.04 4.64
CA LEU A 126 -8.93 -0.60 5.84
C LEU A 126 -9.63 -0.10 7.11
N ASN A 127 -9.91 1.20 7.22
CA ASN A 127 -10.64 1.74 8.36
C ASN A 127 -12.03 1.11 8.49
N LEU A 128 -12.79 1.05 7.38
CA LEU A 128 -14.14 0.47 7.37
C LEU A 128 -14.12 -1.01 7.76
N LEU A 129 -13.15 -1.78 7.27
CA LEU A 129 -12.96 -3.18 7.66
C LEU A 129 -12.69 -3.31 9.16
N LEU A 130 -11.78 -2.50 9.72
CA LEU A 130 -11.45 -2.54 11.14
C LEU A 130 -12.64 -2.13 12.03
N GLU A 131 -13.40 -1.12 11.61
CA GLU A 131 -14.62 -0.70 12.29
C GLU A 131 -15.70 -1.79 12.27
N PHE A 132 -15.95 -2.39 11.11
CA PHE A 132 -16.94 -3.46 10.97
C PHE A 132 -16.62 -4.63 11.90
N HIS A 133 -15.38 -5.12 11.86
CA HIS A 133 -14.93 -6.20 12.74
C HIS A 133 -14.93 -5.79 14.22
N GLY A 134 -14.71 -4.51 14.53
CA GLY A 134 -14.76 -4.00 15.89
C GLY A 134 -16.17 -4.03 16.47
N ARG A 135 -17.19 -3.71 15.66
CA ARG A 135 -18.60 -3.73 16.07
C ARG A 135 -19.11 -5.14 16.30
N THR A 136 -18.69 -6.11 15.49
CA THR A 136 -19.12 -7.52 15.62
C THR A 136 -18.54 -8.24 16.82
N SER A 137 -17.46 -7.74 17.42
CA SER A 137 -16.75 -8.41 18.53
C SER A 137 -17.12 -7.90 19.91
N LEU A 138 -18.00 -6.90 20.04
CA LEU A 138 -18.56 -6.52 21.33
C LEU A 138 -19.67 -7.52 21.67
N PRO A 139 -19.55 -8.30 22.77
CA PRO A 139 -20.67 -9.10 23.22
C PRO A 139 -21.83 -8.14 23.49
N ALA A 140 -23.02 -8.48 22.97
CA ALA A 140 -24.26 -7.82 23.39
C ALA A 140 -24.22 -7.76 24.91
N SER A 141 -24.28 -6.57 25.49
CA SER A 141 -24.37 -6.43 26.93
C SER A 141 -25.51 -7.34 27.37
N ARG A 142 -25.19 -8.28 28.25
CA ARG A 142 -26.19 -9.00 29.02
C ARG A 142 -26.78 -7.96 29.97
N ASP A 143 -27.80 -7.28 29.48
CA ASP A 143 -28.75 -6.56 30.30
C ASP A 143 -29.59 -7.57 31.10
#